data_AF-A0A9C9X1S8-F1
#
_entry.id   AF-A0A9C9X1S8-F1
#
_cell.length_a   1.000
_cell.length_b   1.000
_cell.length_c   1.000
_cell.angle_alpha   90.00
_cell.angle_beta   90.00
_cell.angle_gamma   90.00
#
_symmetry.space_group_name_H-M   'P 1'
#
loop_
_entity.id
_entity.type
_entity.pdbx_description
1 polymer ?
#
loop_
_entity_poly.entity_id
_entity_poly.type
_entity_poly.pdbx_seq_one_letter_code
_entity_poly.pdbx_strand_id
1 'polypeptide(L)'
;MRRHIHYSASVLAFIFLTGCAAQGPFHKPVREQNAIAALQRQIDLALQDSVLQQTRTGIKIVSLKTGETLYQKNSRELFHPASNMKLLTTATALNRLGPDFRFRTLLLADTGSINDSTISGNIYLKGFADPSLNTEDLHRMVKELRFRGIRRITGNLMCDESYLDDLYLGQGWMWDDASSEDFAPISALTVNDNCVEVTVKPAARPGDGLLVRLEPQTDYMKIENHGVTVDSNDSVLTKAFKVERKWKHPENTIVIEGGLIAGGPERTFKREVIDPARYAGTLFSDLLEQQQISLQGTVLKGVAPDTTILLAEHLSPPLSQIVFHTNKVSHNLSAELLLKTLGAEKKGVPGSAKKGISLIYQFLQEIGIDSTSYKLADGSGVSRYDLVTPELIVALLRAMYHDFRV
;
A
#
# COMPACT_ATOMS: atom_id res chain seq x y z
N MET A 1 27.65 75.27 -52.52
CA MET A 1 29.02 75.81 -52.69
C MET A 1 29.99 74.72 -52.25
N ARG A 2 30.81 74.20 -53.18
CA ARG A 2 32.02 73.35 -53.04
C ARG A 2 31.86 72.01 -52.27
N ARG A 3 32.07 70.80 -52.81
CA ARG A 3 33.03 70.15 -53.75
C ARG A 3 33.79 69.05 -52.97
N HIS A 4 33.89 67.86 -53.58
CA HIS A 4 34.97 66.86 -53.46
C HIS A 4 35.01 65.98 -52.18
N ILE A 5 35.36 64.67 -52.19
CA ILE A 5 35.99 63.73 -53.15
C ILE A 5 35.56 62.28 -52.83
N HIS A 6 35.58 61.41 -53.84
CA HIS A 6 35.42 59.95 -53.78
C HIS A 6 36.53 59.21 -53.02
N TYR A 7 36.20 58.11 -52.35
CA TYR A 7 37.02 56.89 -52.35
C TYR A 7 36.14 55.65 -52.45
N SER A 8 36.49 54.82 -53.43
CA SER A 8 35.90 53.52 -53.73
C SER A 8 36.45 52.46 -52.78
N ALA A 9 35.58 51.60 -52.23
CA ALA A 9 35.99 50.34 -51.63
C ALA A 9 34.97 49.27 -51.97
N SER A 10 35.38 48.37 -52.87
CA SER A 10 34.64 47.18 -53.28
C SER A 10 34.51 46.21 -52.09
N VAL A 11 33.28 45.92 -51.65
CA VAL A 11 33.01 44.85 -50.70
C VAL A 11 32.32 43.71 -51.46
N LEU A 12 33.05 42.61 -51.62
CA LEU A 12 32.54 41.34 -52.14
C LEU A 12 31.43 40.83 -51.22
N ALA A 13 30.23 40.66 -51.76
CA ALA A 13 29.14 39.94 -51.12
C ALA A 13 29.39 38.42 -51.22
N PHE A 14 29.74 37.78 -50.11
CA PHE A 14 29.71 36.33 -49.99
C PHE A 14 28.25 35.87 -49.84
N ILE A 15 27.69 35.33 -50.91
CA ILE A 15 26.43 34.59 -50.89
C ILE A 15 26.73 33.21 -50.29
N PHE A 16 26.42 33.03 -49.00
CA PHE A 16 26.34 31.69 -48.40
C PHE A 16 25.04 31.03 -48.84
N LEU A 17 25.12 30.21 -49.89
CA LEU A 17 24.12 29.18 -50.19
C LEU A 17 24.26 28.05 -49.16
N THR A 18 23.64 28.21 -47.99
CA THR A 18 23.38 27.07 -47.10
C THR A 18 22.22 26.29 -47.67
N GLY A 19 22.52 25.23 -48.40
CA GLY A 19 21.51 24.28 -48.88
C GLY A 19 20.78 23.65 -47.69
N CYS A 20 19.46 23.80 -47.66
CA CYS A 20 18.58 22.96 -46.85
C CYS A 20 18.68 21.52 -47.37
N ALA A 21 19.57 20.72 -46.79
CA ALA A 21 19.44 19.28 -46.86
C ALA A 21 18.25 18.88 -45.98
N ALA A 22 17.07 18.77 -46.58
CA ALA A 22 15.95 18.08 -45.97
C ALA A 22 16.42 16.64 -45.65
N GLN A 23 16.62 16.33 -44.37
CA GLN A 23 16.81 14.95 -43.95
C GLN A 23 15.54 14.20 -44.32
N GLY A 24 15.62 13.38 -45.37
CA GLY A 24 14.55 12.46 -45.74
C GLY A 24 14.22 11.54 -44.57
N PRO A 25 13.00 10.97 -44.53
CA PRO A 25 12.58 10.10 -43.44
C PRO A 25 13.57 8.94 -43.32
N PHE A 26 14.24 8.81 -42.16
CA PHE A 26 15.12 7.70 -41.84
C PHE A 26 14.39 6.37 -42.12
N HIS A 27 14.71 5.75 -43.26
CA HIS A 27 14.20 4.43 -43.57
C HIS A 27 14.96 3.43 -42.71
N LYS A 28 14.22 2.67 -41.91
CA LYS A 28 14.80 1.63 -41.07
C LYS A 28 15.49 0.56 -41.91
N PRO A 29 16.54 -0.09 -41.40
CA PRO A 29 17.11 -1.28 -42.02
C PRO A 29 16.01 -2.35 -42.18
N VAL A 30 15.91 -2.96 -43.35
CA VAL A 30 14.91 -3.99 -43.70
C VAL A 30 14.85 -5.13 -42.66
N ARG A 31 16.00 -5.49 -42.07
CA ARG A 31 16.09 -6.53 -41.02
C ARG A 31 15.33 -6.18 -39.74
N GLU A 32 15.33 -4.91 -39.32
CA GLU A 32 14.60 -4.47 -38.12
C GLU A 32 13.08 -4.37 -38.37
N GLN A 33 12.67 -3.90 -39.54
CA GLN A 33 11.25 -3.89 -39.94
C GLN A 33 10.68 -5.32 -39.97
N ASN A 34 11.45 -6.28 -40.48
CA ASN A 34 11.06 -7.68 -40.50
C ASN A 34 10.92 -8.28 -39.09
N ALA A 35 11.76 -7.87 -38.14
CA ALA A 35 11.68 -8.34 -36.76
C ALA A 35 10.44 -7.79 -36.02
N ILE A 36 10.12 -6.50 -36.20
CA ILE A 36 8.90 -5.89 -35.62
C ILE A 36 7.65 -6.56 -36.19
N ALA A 37 7.59 -6.76 -37.51
CA ALA A 37 6.47 -7.44 -38.15
C ALA A 37 6.32 -8.90 -37.68
N ALA A 38 7.44 -9.60 -37.43
CA ALA A 38 7.42 -10.94 -36.85
C ALA A 38 6.88 -10.94 -35.42
N LEU A 39 7.32 -10.02 -34.56
CA LEU A 39 6.79 -9.85 -33.20
C LEU A 39 5.28 -9.59 -33.21
N GLN A 40 4.83 -8.64 -34.04
CA GLN A 40 3.41 -8.28 -34.15
C GLN A 40 2.57 -9.51 -34.52
N ARG A 41 3.02 -10.28 -35.52
CA ARG A 41 2.34 -11.50 -35.96
C ARG A 41 2.32 -12.59 -34.87
N GLN A 42 3.40 -12.75 -34.11
CA GLN A 42 3.44 -13.70 -32.98
C GLN A 42 2.45 -13.33 -31.88
N ILE A 43 2.33 -12.03 -31.55
CA ILE A 43 1.35 -11.55 -30.58
C ILE A 43 -0.07 -11.80 -31.12
N ASP A 44 -0.35 -11.45 -32.37
CA ASP A 44 -1.67 -11.64 -32.98
C ASP A 44 -2.09 -13.12 -33.01
N LEU A 45 -1.15 -14.04 -33.25
CA LEU A 45 -1.39 -15.48 -33.18
C LEU A 45 -1.67 -15.95 -31.75
N ALA A 46 -0.90 -15.47 -30.77
CA ALA A 46 -1.14 -15.81 -29.36
C ALA A 46 -2.52 -15.32 -28.88
N LEU A 47 -3.01 -14.19 -29.40
CA LEU A 47 -4.32 -13.65 -29.09
C LEU A 47 -5.50 -14.43 -29.72
N GLN A 48 -5.23 -15.43 -30.55
CA GLN A 48 -6.26 -16.33 -31.11
C GLN A 48 -6.55 -17.54 -30.23
N ASP A 49 -5.84 -17.71 -29.11
CA ASP A 49 -6.08 -18.80 -28.17
C ASP A 49 -7.54 -18.81 -27.71
N SER A 50 -8.12 -20.02 -27.59
CA SER A 50 -9.52 -20.20 -27.21
C SER A 50 -9.84 -19.62 -25.84
N VAL A 51 -8.87 -19.57 -24.92
CA VAL A 51 -9.03 -18.98 -23.58
C VAL A 51 -9.32 -17.47 -23.65
N LEU A 52 -8.94 -16.79 -24.73
CA LEU A 52 -9.11 -15.35 -24.91
C LEU A 52 -10.33 -14.98 -25.76
N GLN A 53 -11.09 -15.94 -26.29
CA GLN A 53 -12.21 -15.65 -27.20
C GLN A 53 -13.32 -14.82 -26.57
N GLN A 54 -13.49 -14.91 -25.25
CA GLN A 54 -14.50 -14.17 -24.48
C GLN A 54 -13.90 -13.02 -23.66
N THR A 55 -12.62 -12.69 -23.89
CA THR A 55 -11.92 -11.63 -23.15
C THR A 55 -11.68 -10.42 -24.04
N ARG A 56 -11.66 -9.24 -23.41
CA ARG A 56 -11.20 -8.01 -24.05
C ARG A 56 -9.76 -7.78 -23.66
N THR A 57 -8.87 -7.66 -24.63
CA THR A 57 -7.42 -7.53 -24.39
C THR A 57 -6.91 -6.17 -24.85
N GLY A 58 -6.30 -5.43 -23.93
CA GLY A 58 -5.59 -4.17 -24.19
C GLY A 58 -4.09 -4.35 -24.09
N ILE A 59 -3.34 -3.91 -25.11
CA ILE A 59 -1.88 -4.03 -25.17
C ILE A 59 -1.29 -2.72 -25.71
N LYS A 60 -0.22 -2.26 -25.07
CA LYS A 60 0.67 -1.22 -25.59
C LYS A 60 2.11 -1.63 -25.34
N ILE A 61 2.93 -1.65 -26.39
CA ILE A 61 4.36 -1.94 -26.32
C ILE A 61 5.11 -0.81 -27.01
N VAL A 62 6.08 -0.25 -26.31
CA VAL A 62 6.88 0.88 -26.79
C VAL A 62 8.36 0.63 -26.56
N SER A 63 9.19 1.15 -27.45
CA SER A 63 10.64 1.22 -27.25
C SER A 63 10.97 2.40 -26.35
N LEU A 64 11.63 2.16 -25.22
CA LEU A 64 12.11 3.23 -24.34
C LEU A 64 13.23 4.05 -24.99
N LYS A 65 14.00 3.45 -25.91
CA LYS A 65 15.11 4.12 -26.60
C LYS A 65 14.65 5.09 -27.69
N THR A 66 13.65 4.68 -28.47
CA THR A 66 13.21 5.43 -29.67
C THR A 66 11.86 6.10 -29.50
N GLY A 67 11.10 5.76 -28.45
CA GLY A 67 9.73 6.22 -28.25
C GLY A 67 8.69 5.59 -29.19
N GLU A 68 9.11 4.71 -30.09
CA GLU A 68 8.24 4.10 -31.08
C GLU A 68 7.28 3.08 -30.46
N THR A 69 6.04 3.07 -30.93
CA THR A 69 5.08 2.00 -30.61
C THR A 69 5.38 0.77 -31.46
N LEU A 70 5.76 -0.33 -30.80
CA LEU A 70 6.09 -1.60 -31.45
C LEU A 70 4.84 -2.46 -31.69
N TYR A 71 3.87 -2.39 -30.78
CA TYR A 71 2.58 -3.05 -30.89
C TYR A 71 1.54 -2.28 -30.09
N GLN A 72 0.31 -2.22 -30.59
CA GLN A 72 -0.83 -1.75 -29.80
C GLN A 72 -2.12 -2.44 -30.25
N LYS A 73 -2.95 -2.80 -29.28
CA LYS A 73 -4.31 -3.30 -29.49
C LYS A 73 -5.17 -2.71 -28.40
N ASN A 74 -6.27 -2.04 -28.75
CA ASN A 74 -7.19 -1.48 -27.75
C ASN A 74 -6.51 -0.61 -26.68
N SER A 75 -5.37 0.04 -27.00
CA SER A 75 -4.50 0.64 -25.98
C SER A 75 -5.12 1.84 -25.27
N ARG A 76 -6.18 2.41 -25.84
CA ARG A 76 -6.93 3.56 -25.30
C ARG A 76 -8.28 3.17 -24.69
N GLU A 77 -8.60 1.89 -24.66
CA GLU A 77 -9.83 1.40 -24.03
C GLU A 77 -9.63 1.25 -22.52
N LEU A 78 -10.71 1.43 -21.76
CA LEU A 78 -10.70 1.34 -20.31
C LEU A 78 -10.81 -0.13 -19.85
N PHE A 79 -9.92 -0.52 -18.95
CA PHE A 79 -9.88 -1.85 -18.32
C PHE A 79 -9.75 -1.72 -16.81
N HIS A 80 -10.22 -2.73 -16.08
CA HIS A 80 -9.91 -2.87 -14.66
C HIS A 80 -8.41 -3.16 -14.50
N PRO A 81 -7.64 -2.31 -13.79
CA PRO A 81 -6.21 -2.53 -13.64
C PRO A 81 -5.86 -3.70 -12.72
N ALA A 82 -6.78 -4.08 -11.81
CA ALA A 82 -6.42 -4.82 -10.61
C ALA A 82 -5.19 -4.15 -9.93
N SER A 83 -4.30 -4.94 -9.34
CA SER A 83 -3.09 -4.44 -8.67
C SER A 83 -2.14 -3.58 -9.51
N ASN A 84 -2.31 -3.48 -10.84
CA ASN A 84 -1.57 -2.48 -11.62
C ASN A 84 -1.88 -1.03 -11.19
N MET A 85 -2.99 -0.81 -10.48
CA MET A 85 -3.33 0.47 -9.86
C MET A 85 -2.24 0.95 -8.89
N LYS A 86 -1.56 0.02 -8.21
CA LYS A 86 -0.46 0.33 -7.28
C LYS A 86 0.70 1.05 -7.97
N LEU A 87 0.90 0.87 -9.28
CA LEU A 87 1.89 1.63 -10.03
C LEU A 87 1.60 3.13 -9.98
N LEU A 88 0.34 3.54 -10.17
CA LEU A 88 -0.06 4.96 -10.13
C LEU A 88 0.16 5.53 -8.72
N THR A 89 -0.29 4.79 -7.70
CA THR A 89 -0.18 5.20 -6.29
C THR A 89 1.27 5.33 -5.85
N THR A 90 2.08 4.29 -6.07
CA THR A 90 3.48 4.27 -5.61
C THR A 90 4.36 5.23 -6.39
N ALA A 91 4.18 5.38 -7.71
CA ALA A 91 4.88 6.38 -8.51
C ALA A 91 4.57 7.80 -8.04
N THR A 92 3.29 8.10 -7.77
CA THR A 92 2.88 9.40 -7.25
C THR A 92 3.43 9.64 -5.84
N ALA A 93 3.40 8.62 -4.97
CA ALA A 93 3.96 8.71 -3.61
C ALA A 93 5.44 9.07 -3.65
N LEU A 94 6.23 8.34 -4.45
CA LEU A 94 7.64 8.61 -4.60
C LEU A 94 7.92 10.00 -5.18
N ASN A 95 7.19 10.41 -6.21
CA ASN A 95 7.38 11.71 -6.86
C ASN A 95 7.03 12.90 -5.94
N ARG A 96 6.00 12.76 -5.09
CA ARG A 96 5.51 13.85 -4.24
C ARG A 96 6.14 13.90 -2.85
N LEU A 97 6.44 12.75 -2.26
CA LEU A 97 7.00 12.64 -0.90
C LEU A 97 8.52 12.48 -0.91
N GLY A 98 9.08 11.89 -1.98
CA GLY A 98 10.50 11.57 -2.11
C GLY A 98 10.85 10.17 -1.54
N PRO A 99 11.89 9.50 -2.09
CA PRO A 99 12.23 8.13 -1.72
C PRO A 99 12.70 7.95 -0.27
N ASP A 100 13.13 9.03 0.38
CA ASP A 100 13.62 9.07 1.77
C ASP A 100 12.53 9.41 2.79
N PHE A 101 11.30 9.68 2.35
CA PHE A 101 10.18 9.92 3.26
C PHE A 101 10.03 8.75 4.24
N ARG A 102 9.74 9.05 5.50
CA ARG A 102 9.51 8.06 6.55
C ARG A 102 8.20 8.37 7.25
N PHE A 103 7.45 7.33 7.52
CA PHE A 103 6.29 7.38 8.39
C PHE A 103 6.76 7.41 9.83
N ARG A 104 5.90 7.91 10.71
CA ARG A 104 6.19 7.98 12.14
C ARG A 104 5.04 7.43 12.97
N THR A 105 5.40 6.88 14.11
CA THR A 105 4.45 6.54 15.18
C THR A 105 4.95 7.18 16.45
N LEU A 106 4.09 7.97 17.09
CA LEU A 106 4.45 8.76 18.27
C LEU A 106 3.77 8.19 19.50
N LEU A 107 4.53 8.15 20.59
CA LEU A 107 3.96 8.00 21.92
C LEU A 107 4.07 9.35 22.64
N LEU A 108 2.92 9.84 23.10
CA LEU A 108 2.79 11.15 23.71
C LEU A 108 2.19 11.03 25.12
N ALA A 109 2.39 12.05 25.94
CA ALA A 109 1.68 12.23 27.20
C ALA A 109 1.21 13.67 27.38
N ASP A 110 0.23 13.86 28.25
CA ASP A 110 -0.18 15.19 28.70
C ASP A 110 1.00 15.97 29.27
N THR A 111 1.10 17.27 28.97
CA THR A 111 2.18 18.11 29.48
C THR A 111 2.13 18.21 31.01
N GLY A 112 3.27 18.07 31.68
CA GLY A 112 3.35 18.14 33.15
C GLY A 112 2.82 16.90 33.88
N SER A 113 2.49 15.83 33.16
CA SER A 113 1.95 14.59 33.76
C SER A 113 3.03 13.70 34.38
N ILE A 114 4.31 13.89 34.09
CA ILE A 114 5.38 13.00 34.56
C ILE A 114 5.86 13.44 35.94
N ASN A 115 5.64 12.58 36.94
CA ASN A 115 6.13 12.73 38.31
C ASN A 115 6.94 11.47 38.69
N ASP A 116 8.26 11.61 38.79
CA ASP A 116 9.22 10.51 39.00
C ASP A 116 9.01 9.34 38.02
N SER A 117 8.48 8.22 38.52
CA SER A 117 8.22 7.00 37.76
C SER A 117 6.76 6.85 37.30
N THR A 118 5.92 7.86 37.55
CA THR A 118 4.48 7.83 37.24
C THR A 118 4.12 8.88 36.20
N ILE A 119 3.35 8.48 35.19
CA ILE A 119 2.62 9.38 34.31
C ILE A 119 1.20 9.55 34.88
N SER A 120 0.96 10.71 35.48
CA SER A 120 -0.32 11.13 36.06
C SER A 120 -1.22 11.76 35.01
N GLY A 121 -1.73 10.95 34.07
CA GLY A 121 -2.54 11.41 32.96
C GLY A 121 -2.67 10.35 31.86
N ASN A 122 -3.26 10.73 30.74
CA ASN A 122 -3.36 9.84 29.59
C ASN A 122 -2.02 9.77 28.85
N ILE A 123 -1.80 8.66 28.18
CA ILE A 123 -0.81 8.54 27.11
C ILE A 123 -1.53 8.35 25.78
N TYR A 124 -0.89 8.77 24.69
CA TYR A 124 -1.45 8.70 23.35
C TYR A 124 -0.51 7.96 22.42
N LEU A 125 -0.99 6.86 21.83
CA LEU A 125 -0.30 6.17 20.74
C LEU A 125 -0.88 6.70 19.43
N LYS A 126 -0.12 7.55 18.74
CA LYS A 126 -0.54 8.24 17.52
C LYS A 126 0.13 7.65 16.30
N GLY A 127 -0.69 7.11 15.40
CA GLY A 127 -0.24 6.57 14.12
C GLY A 127 -0.29 7.62 13.01
N PHE A 128 0.75 7.67 12.18
CA PHE A 128 0.78 8.47 10.96
C PHE A 128 0.80 7.57 9.71
N ALA A 129 0.01 6.51 9.73
CA ALA A 129 -0.20 5.57 8.63
C ALA A 129 1.05 4.78 8.19
N ASP A 130 1.93 4.45 9.14
CA ASP A 130 3.08 3.59 8.88
C ASP A 130 2.64 2.18 8.47
N PRO A 131 2.92 1.74 7.22
CA PRO A 131 2.51 0.43 6.75
C PRO A 131 3.45 -0.70 7.18
N SER A 132 4.54 -0.39 7.90
CA SER A 132 5.59 -1.35 8.29
C SER A 132 5.67 -1.59 9.80
N LEU A 133 4.88 -0.86 10.59
CA LEU A 133 4.86 -0.96 12.03
C LEU A 133 4.44 -2.38 12.46
N ASN A 134 5.24 -2.98 13.33
CA ASN A 134 4.97 -4.30 13.88
C ASN A 134 5.08 -4.32 15.41
N THR A 135 4.71 -5.45 16.03
CA THR A 135 4.76 -5.62 17.49
C THR A 135 6.15 -5.35 18.10
N GLU A 136 7.24 -5.68 17.41
CA GLU A 136 8.59 -5.44 17.92
C GLU A 136 8.94 -3.94 17.93
N ASP A 137 8.43 -3.16 16.97
CA ASP A 137 8.54 -1.70 17.01
C ASP A 137 7.82 -1.11 18.23
N LEU A 138 6.59 -1.58 18.51
CA LEU A 138 5.85 -1.19 19.71
C LEU A 138 6.62 -1.58 20.98
N HIS A 139 7.21 -2.78 21.01
CA HIS A 139 7.98 -3.26 22.16
C HIS A 139 9.19 -2.38 22.43
N ARG A 140 9.88 -1.92 21.38
CA ARG A 140 10.99 -0.96 21.50
C ARG A 140 10.55 0.36 22.11
N MET A 141 9.40 0.91 21.71
CA MET A 141 8.84 2.13 22.31
C MET A 141 8.52 1.94 23.81
N VAL A 142 7.94 0.79 24.19
CA VAL A 142 7.67 0.47 25.60
C VAL A 142 8.97 0.30 26.40
N LYS A 143 9.99 -0.38 25.84
CA LYS A 143 11.31 -0.51 26.46
C LYS A 143 11.94 0.86 26.72
N GLU A 144 11.76 1.81 25.81
CA GLU A 144 12.24 3.18 26.00
C GLU A 144 11.58 3.87 27.20
N LEU A 145 10.26 3.73 27.39
CA LEU A 145 9.58 4.22 28.60
C LEU A 145 10.17 3.60 29.87
N ARG A 146 10.37 2.28 29.85
CA ARG A 146 10.92 1.55 30.98
C ARG A 146 12.32 2.05 31.33
N PHE A 147 13.16 2.25 30.31
CA PHE A 147 14.51 2.78 30.44
C PHE A 147 14.52 4.20 31.02
N ARG A 148 13.58 5.05 30.61
CA ARG A 148 13.35 6.40 31.16
C ARG A 148 12.82 6.42 32.60
N GLY A 149 12.66 5.26 33.23
CA GLY A 149 12.25 5.15 34.64
C GLY A 149 10.74 5.09 34.87
N ILE A 150 9.92 5.09 33.81
CA ILE A 150 8.47 4.97 33.95
C ILE A 150 8.11 3.57 34.44
N ARG A 151 7.20 3.51 35.41
CA ARG A 151 6.69 2.29 36.07
C ARG A 151 5.17 2.24 36.13
N ARG A 152 4.50 3.38 36.03
CA ARG A 152 3.04 3.48 36.19
C ARG A 152 2.44 4.58 35.33
N ILE A 153 1.26 4.33 34.77
CA ILE A 153 0.42 5.28 34.05
C ILE A 153 -0.97 5.24 34.71
N THR A 154 -1.44 6.37 35.22
CA THR A 154 -2.71 6.42 35.97
C THR A 154 -3.93 6.69 35.09
N GLY A 155 -3.74 7.26 33.90
CA GLY A 155 -4.81 7.53 32.94
C GLY A 155 -4.98 6.41 31.92
N ASN A 156 -5.68 6.74 30.84
CA ASN A 156 -5.97 5.84 29.73
C ASN A 156 -4.83 5.81 28.70
N LEU A 157 -4.81 4.73 27.91
CA LEU A 157 -4.07 4.68 26.66
C LEU A 157 -5.02 5.07 25.52
N MET A 158 -4.76 6.20 24.89
CA MET A 158 -5.57 6.77 23.81
C MET A 158 -4.95 6.43 22.45
N CYS A 159 -5.68 5.70 21.62
CA CYS A 159 -5.30 5.39 20.25
C CYS A 159 -5.72 6.54 19.33
N ASP A 160 -4.75 7.30 18.84
CA ASP A 160 -4.96 8.43 17.95
C ASP A 160 -4.69 8.02 16.50
N GLU A 161 -5.78 7.80 15.75
CA GLU A 161 -5.77 7.53 14.31
C GLU A 161 -6.20 8.73 13.45
N SER A 162 -6.29 9.93 14.04
CA SER A 162 -6.87 11.13 13.41
C SER A 162 -6.09 11.67 12.20
N TYR A 163 -4.91 11.11 11.92
CA TYR A 163 -4.12 11.47 10.76
C TYR A 163 -4.82 11.13 9.44
N LEU A 164 -5.63 10.07 9.42
CA LEU A 164 -6.46 9.67 8.29
C LEU A 164 -7.96 9.87 8.61
N ASP A 165 -8.81 9.78 7.58
CA ASP A 165 -10.26 9.74 7.75
C ASP A 165 -10.74 8.43 8.41
N ASP A 166 -12.00 8.39 8.82
CA ASP A 166 -12.65 7.27 9.52
C ASP A 166 -13.25 6.22 8.56
N LEU A 167 -12.82 6.23 7.29
CA LEU A 167 -13.23 5.24 6.29
C LEU A 167 -12.28 4.06 6.27
N TYR A 168 -12.66 2.97 6.94
CA TYR A 168 -11.84 1.77 7.07
C TYR A 168 -11.78 0.88 5.83
N LEU A 169 -12.60 1.11 4.80
CA LEU A 169 -12.64 0.31 3.58
C LEU A 169 -12.57 1.21 2.33
N GLY A 170 -11.99 0.68 1.26
CA GLY A 170 -11.93 1.36 -0.03
C GLY A 170 -13.28 1.46 -0.72
N GLN A 171 -13.47 2.50 -1.54
CA GLN A 171 -14.72 2.68 -2.29
C GLN A 171 -14.87 1.56 -3.33
N GLY A 172 -15.98 0.81 -3.29
CA GLY A 172 -16.26 -0.25 -4.26
C GLY A 172 -15.64 -1.61 -3.92
N TRP A 173 -15.08 -1.76 -2.72
CA TRP A 173 -14.73 -3.06 -2.13
C TRP A 173 -16.00 -3.84 -1.80
N MET A 174 -16.00 -5.16 -1.98
CA MET A 174 -17.20 -5.96 -1.69
C MET A 174 -17.22 -6.38 -0.23
N TRP A 175 -18.43 -6.50 0.33
CA TRP A 175 -18.58 -6.89 1.73
C TRP A 175 -18.18 -8.36 1.99
N ASP A 176 -18.28 -9.21 0.97
CA ASP A 176 -17.99 -10.65 1.00
C ASP A 176 -16.53 -10.99 0.69
N ASP A 177 -15.70 -9.97 0.43
CA ASP A 177 -14.25 -10.11 0.33
C ASP A 177 -13.57 -10.30 1.72
N ALA A 178 -14.30 -10.05 2.81
CA ALA A 178 -13.77 -10.10 4.17
C ALA A 178 -13.23 -11.48 4.60
N SER A 179 -12.45 -11.50 5.69
CA SER A 179 -11.73 -12.67 6.23
C SER A 179 -10.37 -13.00 5.58
N SER A 180 -9.66 -12.01 5.03
CA SER A 180 -8.26 -12.13 4.62
C SER A 180 -7.46 -10.83 4.85
N GLU A 181 -6.13 -10.95 4.84
CA GLU A 181 -5.21 -9.81 4.94
C GLU A 181 -5.36 -8.80 3.78
N ASP A 182 -5.82 -9.25 2.61
CA ASP A 182 -5.98 -8.42 1.42
C ASP A 182 -7.05 -7.33 1.60
N PHE A 183 -7.95 -7.51 2.57
CA PHE A 183 -9.08 -6.62 2.87
C PHE A 183 -9.04 -6.09 4.31
N ALA A 184 -7.83 -6.06 4.90
CA ALA A 184 -7.64 -5.53 6.23
C ALA A 184 -8.10 -4.06 6.34
N PRO A 185 -8.82 -3.68 7.42
CA PRO A 185 -9.29 -2.31 7.61
C PRO A 185 -8.16 -1.26 7.59
N ILE A 186 -8.41 -0.10 6.98
CA ILE A 186 -7.44 0.97 6.76
C ILE A 186 -7.45 1.97 7.92
N SER A 187 -6.43 1.97 8.78
CA SER A 187 -6.28 2.94 9.87
C SER A 187 -4.93 3.65 9.84
N ALA A 188 -4.88 4.89 10.35
CA ALA A 188 -3.60 5.58 10.55
C ALA A 188 -2.72 4.92 11.61
N LEU A 189 -3.32 4.20 12.55
CA LEU A 189 -2.60 3.40 13.54
C LEU A 189 -2.76 1.93 13.15
N THR A 190 -1.84 1.48 12.29
CA THR A 190 -1.80 0.13 11.73
C THR A 190 -0.64 -0.64 12.34
N VAL A 191 -0.84 -1.90 12.74
CA VAL A 191 0.24 -2.78 13.23
C VAL A 191 0.05 -4.20 12.69
N ASN A 192 1.14 -4.85 12.26
CA ASN A 192 1.13 -6.21 11.69
C ASN A 192 0.09 -6.39 10.57
N ASP A 193 0.03 -5.46 9.63
CA ASP A 193 -0.95 -5.44 8.53
C ASP A 193 -2.42 -5.43 9.01
N ASN A 194 -2.67 -5.00 10.26
CA ASN A 194 -3.97 -5.09 10.93
C ASN A 194 -4.53 -6.52 10.98
N CYS A 195 -3.63 -7.49 11.11
CA CYS A 195 -3.94 -8.91 11.14
C CYS A 195 -3.30 -9.60 12.35
N VAL A 196 -3.90 -10.73 12.72
CA VAL A 196 -3.26 -11.76 13.53
C VAL A 196 -2.96 -12.98 12.67
N GLU A 197 -1.85 -13.65 12.93
CA GLU A 197 -1.58 -14.98 12.39
C GLU A 197 -2.22 -16.05 13.27
N VAL A 198 -2.97 -16.95 12.65
CA VAL A 198 -3.67 -18.06 13.28
C VAL A 198 -3.00 -19.35 12.80
N THR A 199 -2.18 -19.95 13.65
CA THR A 199 -1.60 -21.28 13.39
C THR A 199 -2.51 -22.35 13.96
N VAL A 200 -2.95 -23.28 13.10
CA VAL A 200 -3.81 -24.41 13.46
C VAL A 200 -3.10 -25.71 13.12
N LYS A 201 -3.10 -26.67 14.04
CA LYS A 201 -2.52 -28.00 13.82
C LYS A 201 -3.40 -29.12 14.39
N PRO A 202 -3.35 -30.34 13.81
CA PRO A 202 -4.00 -31.49 14.40
C PRO A 202 -3.43 -31.80 15.79
N ALA A 203 -4.30 -32.27 16.69
CA ALA A 203 -3.92 -32.85 17.96
C ALA A 203 -3.39 -34.28 17.75
N ALA A 204 -3.08 -34.97 18.85
CA ALA A 204 -2.44 -36.28 18.80
C ALA A 204 -3.37 -37.39 18.30
N ARG A 205 -4.68 -37.32 18.61
CA ARG A 205 -5.63 -38.40 18.31
C ARG A 205 -6.79 -37.90 17.45
N PRO A 206 -7.27 -38.71 16.49
CA PRO A 206 -8.55 -38.46 15.84
C PRO A 206 -9.68 -38.28 16.87
N GLY A 207 -10.55 -37.31 16.62
CA GLY A 207 -11.62 -36.90 17.54
C GLY A 207 -11.25 -35.74 18.48
N ASP A 208 -9.97 -35.49 18.73
CA ASP A 208 -9.53 -34.36 19.55
C ASP A 208 -9.66 -33.04 18.78
N GLY A 209 -9.97 -31.94 19.49
CA GLY A 209 -10.02 -30.60 18.92
C GLY A 209 -8.66 -30.15 18.36
N LEU A 210 -8.67 -29.33 17.31
CA LEU A 210 -7.43 -28.78 16.75
C LEU A 210 -6.71 -27.89 17.77
N LEU A 211 -5.39 -27.83 17.70
CA LEU A 211 -4.58 -26.93 18.52
C LEU A 211 -4.41 -25.61 17.77
N VAL A 212 -4.62 -24.50 18.47
CA VAL A 212 -4.67 -23.15 17.87
C VAL A 212 -3.73 -22.22 18.63
N ARG A 213 -2.96 -21.41 17.91
CA ARG A 213 -2.10 -20.36 18.46
C ARG A 213 -2.30 -19.08 17.65
N LEU A 214 -2.30 -17.93 18.33
CA LEU A 214 -2.26 -16.61 17.71
C LEU A 214 -0.85 -16.02 17.80
N GLU A 215 -0.46 -15.28 16.76
CA GLU A 215 0.72 -14.43 16.76
C GLU A 215 0.33 -13.04 16.20
N PRO A 216 0.52 -11.94 16.95
CA PRO A 216 0.89 -11.91 18.36
C PRO A 216 -0.20 -12.55 19.25
N GLN A 217 0.22 -13.08 20.40
CA GLN A 217 -0.71 -13.54 21.43
C GLN A 217 -1.46 -12.33 22.01
N THR A 218 -2.78 -12.30 21.91
CA THR A 218 -3.63 -11.21 22.41
C THR A 218 -5.05 -11.69 22.71
N ASP A 219 -5.69 -11.07 23.70
CA ASP A 219 -7.11 -11.29 24.02
C ASP A 219 -8.05 -10.41 23.17
N TYR A 220 -7.49 -9.58 22.27
CA TYR A 220 -8.28 -8.78 21.33
C TYR A 220 -9.07 -9.64 20.33
N MET A 221 -8.61 -10.87 20.11
CA MET A 221 -9.25 -11.86 19.25
C MET A 221 -9.82 -13.02 20.09
N LYS A 222 -11.10 -13.34 19.90
CA LYS A 222 -11.72 -14.53 20.47
C LYS A 222 -11.56 -15.71 19.49
N ILE A 223 -11.34 -16.91 20.01
CA ILE A 223 -11.29 -18.14 19.22
C ILE A 223 -12.50 -19.01 19.54
N GLU A 224 -13.27 -19.35 18.51
CA GLU A 224 -14.28 -20.41 18.53
C GLU A 224 -13.75 -21.60 17.71
N ASN A 225 -13.22 -22.59 18.43
CA ASN A 225 -12.62 -23.76 17.79
C ASN A 225 -13.62 -24.92 17.73
N HIS A 226 -14.18 -25.14 16.54
CA HIS A 226 -15.01 -26.30 16.20
C HIS A 226 -14.26 -27.30 15.30
N GLY A 227 -12.95 -27.09 15.12
CA GLY A 227 -12.12 -27.95 14.29
C GLY A 227 -11.76 -29.24 15.01
N VAL A 228 -11.69 -30.33 14.25
CA VAL A 228 -11.42 -31.67 14.80
C VAL A 228 -10.24 -32.33 14.07
N THR A 229 -9.45 -33.08 14.81
CA THR A 229 -8.41 -33.95 14.25
C THR A 229 -9.08 -35.19 13.68
N VAL A 230 -8.76 -35.57 12.44
CA VAL A 230 -9.43 -36.68 11.74
C VAL A 230 -8.43 -37.73 11.25
N ASP A 231 -8.93 -38.92 10.95
CA ASP A 231 -8.15 -39.95 10.25
C ASP A 231 -7.92 -39.59 8.78
N SER A 232 -6.92 -40.22 8.15
CA SER A 232 -6.51 -39.94 6.77
C SER A 232 -7.59 -40.15 5.70
N ASN A 233 -8.67 -40.86 6.03
CA ASN A 233 -9.73 -41.21 5.11
C ASN A 233 -10.95 -40.27 5.18
N ASP A 234 -11.00 -39.33 6.12
CA ASP A 234 -12.14 -38.40 6.26
C ASP A 234 -12.05 -37.26 5.24
N SER A 235 -12.67 -37.49 4.08
CA SER A 235 -12.73 -36.49 3.01
C SER A 235 -13.79 -35.40 3.21
N VAL A 236 -14.71 -35.55 4.19
CA VAL A 236 -15.82 -34.62 4.40
C VAL A 236 -15.33 -33.45 5.25
N LEU A 237 -14.77 -33.74 6.43
CA LEU A 237 -14.29 -32.69 7.34
C LEU A 237 -13.04 -31.99 6.80
N THR A 238 -12.17 -32.70 6.08
CA THR A 238 -10.99 -32.09 5.45
C THR A 238 -11.34 -31.09 4.34
N LYS A 239 -12.40 -31.34 3.56
CA LYS A 239 -12.91 -30.40 2.56
C LYS A 239 -13.66 -29.22 3.18
N ALA A 240 -14.28 -29.42 4.33
CA ALA A 240 -14.95 -28.37 5.09
C ALA A 240 -13.99 -27.50 5.92
N PHE A 241 -12.68 -27.82 5.95
CA PHE A 241 -11.72 -27.11 6.77
C PHE A 241 -11.58 -25.64 6.35
N LYS A 242 -11.81 -24.75 7.31
CA LYS A 242 -11.63 -23.31 7.13
C LYS A 242 -11.36 -22.63 8.47
N VAL A 243 -10.65 -21.51 8.37
CA VAL A 243 -10.36 -20.60 9.48
C VAL A 243 -10.87 -19.25 9.00
N GLU A 244 -11.88 -18.67 9.63
CA GLU A 244 -12.49 -17.43 9.15
C GLU A 244 -12.76 -16.50 10.32
N ARG A 245 -12.67 -15.19 10.12
CA ARG A 245 -13.24 -14.26 11.09
C ARG A 245 -14.72 -14.09 10.80
N LYS A 246 -15.56 -14.06 11.84
CA LYS A 246 -16.99 -13.74 11.76
C LYS A 246 -17.20 -12.30 11.28
N TRP A 247 -17.07 -12.04 9.98
CA TRP A 247 -17.09 -10.69 9.44
C TRP A 247 -18.46 -9.99 9.57
N LYS A 248 -19.57 -10.75 9.64
CA LYS A 248 -20.94 -10.24 9.90
C LYS A 248 -21.17 -9.78 11.33
N HIS A 249 -20.26 -10.11 12.25
CA HIS A 249 -20.40 -9.78 13.66
C HIS A 249 -19.40 -8.68 14.02
N PRO A 250 -19.77 -7.74 14.91
CA PRO A 250 -18.88 -6.65 15.33
C PRO A 250 -17.75 -7.15 16.25
N GLU A 251 -17.72 -8.44 16.56
CA GLU A 251 -16.71 -9.05 17.41
C GLU A 251 -15.53 -9.60 16.58
N ASN A 252 -14.34 -9.46 17.13
CA ASN A 252 -13.11 -10.03 16.61
C ASN A 252 -13.03 -11.52 16.94
N THR A 253 -13.95 -12.32 16.37
CA THR A 253 -14.03 -13.76 16.63
C THR A 253 -13.57 -14.56 15.42
N ILE A 254 -12.52 -15.35 15.59
CA ILE A 254 -12.05 -16.36 14.64
C ILE A 254 -12.80 -17.66 14.90
N VAL A 255 -13.34 -18.24 13.84
CA VAL A 255 -14.02 -19.53 13.83
C VAL A 255 -13.19 -20.52 13.04
N ILE A 256 -12.98 -21.70 13.61
CA ILE A 256 -12.25 -22.79 12.99
C ILE A 256 -13.21 -23.96 12.84
N GLU A 257 -13.43 -24.42 11.61
CA GLU A 257 -14.36 -25.50 11.26
C GLU A 257 -13.66 -26.57 10.42
N GLY A 258 -14.29 -27.74 10.31
CA GLY A 258 -13.79 -28.89 9.55
C GLY A 258 -12.68 -29.65 10.28
N GLY A 259 -11.78 -30.30 9.54
CA GLY A 259 -10.78 -31.15 10.16
C GLY A 259 -9.43 -31.22 9.47
N LEU A 260 -8.40 -31.52 10.28
CA LEU A 260 -7.02 -31.77 9.83
C LEU A 260 -6.63 -33.22 10.16
N ILE A 261 -5.92 -33.86 9.24
CA ILE A 261 -5.50 -35.25 9.39
C ILE A 261 -4.45 -35.36 10.50
N ALA A 262 -4.59 -36.33 11.40
CA ALA A 262 -3.63 -36.62 12.46
C ALA A 262 -2.21 -36.81 11.89
N GLY A 263 -1.21 -36.19 12.53
CA GLY A 263 0.18 -36.18 12.05
C GLY A 263 0.45 -35.29 10.82
N GLY A 264 -0.57 -34.58 10.32
CA GLY A 264 -0.42 -33.58 9.26
C GLY A 264 0.30 -32.31 9.72
N PRO A 265 0.75 -31.46 8.77
CA PRO A 265 1.44 -30.23 9.09
C PRO A 265 0.51 -29.19 9.72
N GLU A 266 1.10 -28.26 10.47
CA GLU A 266 0.39 -27.03 10.86
C GLU A 266 0.11 -26.15 9.64
N ARG A 267 -0.92 -25.31 9.75
CA ARG A 267 -1.33 -24.34 8.74
C ARG A 267 -1.46 -22.97 9.39
N THR A 268 -0.94 -21.93 8.74
CA THR A 268 -1.01 -20.55 9.24
C THR A 268 -1.86 -19.70 8.33
N PHE A 269 -2.70 -18.87 8.93
CA PHE A 269 -3.65 -17.99 8.26
C PHE A 269 -3.57 -16.59 8.85
N LYS A 270 -3.45 -15.55 8.03
CA LYS A 270 -3.61 -14.17 8.50
C LYS A 270 -5.06 -13.75 8.49
N ARG A 271 -5.57 -13.26 9.61
CA ARG A 271 -6.96 -12.79 9.76
C ARG A 271 -6.96 -11.37 10.23
N GLU A 272 -7.66 -10.53 9.48
CA GLU A 272 -7.79 -9.11 9.75
C GLU A 272 -8.57 -8.86 11.04
N VAL A 273 -8.30 -7.72 11.68
CA VAL A 273 -9.00 -7.27 12.88
C VAL A 273 -9.97 -6.13 12.55
N ILE A 274 -11.08 -6.07 13.27
CA ILE A 274 -11.93 -4.88 13.36
C ILE A 274 -11.25 -3.88 14.32
N ASP A 275 -11.41 -2.57 14.03
CA ASP A 275 -10.92 -1.44 14.84
C ASP A 275 -9.39 -1.49 15.08
N PRO A 276 -8.57 -1.39 14.01
CA PRO A 276 -7.13 -1.62 14.11
C PRO A 276 -6.39 -0.69 15.07
N ALA A 277 -6.86 0.54 15.24
CA ALA A 277 -6.28 1.45 16.22
C ALA A 277 -6.39 0.91 17.65
N ARG A 278 -7.54 0.31 18.00
CA ARG A 278 -7.73 -0.33 19.31
C ARG A 278 -6.98 -1.67 19.42
N TYR A 279 -6.84 -2.41 18.32
CA TYR A 279 -5.95 -3.57 18.26
C TYR A 279 -4.50 -3.17 18.62
N ALA A 280 -3.96 -2.15 17.97
CA ALA A 280 -2.61 -1.64 18.25
C ALA A 280 -2.47 -1.16 19.71
N GLY A 281 -3.47 -0.47 20.24
CA GLY A 281 -3.50 -0.06 21.65
C GLY A 281 -3.53 -1.24 22.62
N THR A 282 -4.28 -2.30 22.30
CA THR A 282 -4.32 -3.53 23.11
C THR A 282 -2.94 -4.19 23.14
N LEU A 283 -2.31 -4.39 21.98
CA LEU A 283 -0.95 -4.93 21.92
C LEU A 283 0.06 -4.07 22.70
N PHE A 284 -0.06 -2.75 22.60
CA PHE A 284 0.81 -1.84 23.35
C PHE A 284 0.59 -1.97 24.87
N SER A 285 -0.67 -2.13 25.31
CA SER A 285 -1.01 -2.40 26.71
C SER A 285 -0.42 -3.72 27.19
N ASP A 286 -0.53 -4.79 26.40
CA ASP A 286 0.05 -6.10 26.72
C ASP A 286 1.58 -5.98 26.87
N LEU A 287 2.23 -5.21 26.00
CA LEU A 287 3.67 -4.95 26.06
C LEU A 287 4.07 -4.09 27.28
N LEU A 288 3.25 -3.11 27.69
CA LEU A 288 3.46 -2.34 28.93
C LEU A 288 3.50 -3.28 30.14
N GLU A 289 2.54 -4.19 30.24
CA GLU A 289 2.48 -5.18 31.32
C GLU A 289 3.70 -6.11 31.29
N GLN A 290 4.09 -6.61 30.12
CA GLN A 290 5.31 -7.42 29.96
C GLN A 290 6.58 -6.68 30.38
N GLN A 291 6.63 -5.36 30.22
CA GLN A 291 7.74 -4.50 30.70
C GLN A 291 7.52 -3.99 32.14
N GLN A 292 6.54 -4.56 32.86
CA GLN A 292 6.21 -4.22 34.25
C GLN A 292 5.86 -2.72 34.43
N ILE A 293 5.24 -2.10 33.43
CA ILE A 293 4.65 -0.76 33.52
C ILE A 293 3.14 -0.95 33.71
N SER A 294 2.63 -0.55 34.87
CA SER A 294 1.20 -0.69 35.17
C SER A 294 0.39 0.41 34.49
N LEU A 295 -0.57 0.04 33.65
CA LEU A 295 -1.62 0.92 33.14
C LEU A 295 -2.87 0.75 34.02
N GLN A 296 -3.34 1.83 34.66
CA GLN A 296 -4.52 1.78 35.53
C GLN A 296 -5.83 2.09 34.79
N GLY A 297 -5.75 2.90 33.73
CA GLY A 297 -6.89 3.19 32.87
C GLY A 297 -7.14 2.08 31.86
N THR A 298 -7.85 2.42 30.80
CA THR A 298 -8.24 1.49 29.74
C THR A 298 -7.72 1.94 28.37
N VAL A 299 -7.76 1.03 27.40
CA VAL A 299 -7.44 1.36 26.00
C VAL A 299 -8.69 1.91 25.30
N LEU A 300 -8.60 3.14 24.82
CA LEU A 300 -9.70 3.87 24.18
C LEU A 300 -9.22 4.55 22.90
N LYS A 301 -10.13 4.87 21.98
CA LYS A 301 -9.81 5.77 20.88
C LYS A 301 -9.91 7.22 21.34
N GLY A 302 -9.00 8.06 20.87
CA GLY A 302 -9.07 9.49 21.12
C GLY A 302 -7.91 10.24 20.50
N VAL A 303 -8.13 11.52 20.24
CA VAL A 303 -7.17 12.41 19.60
C VAL A 303 -6.23 12.98 20.66
N ALA A 304 -4.93 13.00 20.37
CA ALA A 304 -3.97 13.69 21.23
C ALA A 304 -4.22 15.20 21.21
N PRO A 305 -4.31 15.88 22.37
CA PRO A 305 -4.44 17.33 22.39
C PRO A 305 -3.17 18.01 21.86
N ASP A 306 -3.29 19.28 21.48
CA ASP A 306 -2.15 20.07 20.97
C ASP A 306 -1.03 20.20 22.02
N THR A 307 -1.38 20.16 23.31
CA THR A 307 -0.45 20.30 24.44
C THR A 307 0.02 18.95 24.98
N THR A 308 0.86 18.26 24.20
CA THR A 308 1.49 16.99 24.59
C THR A 308 3.02 17.07 24.58
N ILE A 309 3.66 16.14 25.29
CA ILE A 309 5.11 15.91 25.26
C ILE A 309 5.43 14.56 24.61
N LEU A 310 6.54 14.51 23.86
CA LEU A 310 7.00 13.30 23.20
C LEU A 310 7.70 12.36 24.18
N LEU A 311 7.18 11.14 24.29
CA LEU A 311 7.77 10.08 25.12
C LEU A 311 8.66 9.13 24.31
N ALA A 312 8.23 8.75 23.11
CA ALA A 312 8.98 7.87 22.20
C ALA A 312 8.54 8.12 20.76
N GLU A 313 9.43 7.89 19.81
CA GLU A 313 9.16 7.99 18.38
C GLU A 313 9.71 6.75 17.66
N HIS A 314 8.87 6.18 16.80
CA HIS A 314 9.28 5.20 15.80
C HIS A 314 9.27 5.84 14.41
N LEU A 315 10.30 5.56 13.61
CA LEU A 315 10.38 5.93 12.21
C LEU A 315 10.45 4.66 11.34
N SER A 316 9.63 4.63 10.30
CA SER A 316 9.61 3.53 9.33
C SER A 316 10.93 3.43 8.53
N PRO A 317 11.15 2.32 7.80
CA PRO A 317 12.06 2.30 6.66
C PRO A 317 11.71 3.41 5.64
N PRO A 318 12.66 3.82 4.78
CA PRO A 318 12.40 4.87 3.81
C PRO A 318 11.36 4.41 2.77
N LEU A 319 10.62 5.37 2.20
CA LEU A 319 9.53 5.14 1.26
C LEU A 319 9.94 4.25 0.08
N SER A 320 11.17 4.35 -0.40
CA SER A 320 11.72 3.47 -1.45
C SER A 320 11.61 1.97 -1.09
N GLN A 321 11.89 1.59 0.16
CA GLN A 321 11.77 0.20 0.61
C GLN A 321 10.30 -0.21 0.79
N ILE A 322 9.47 0.69 1.31
CA ILE A 322 8.02 0.46 1.46
C ILE A 322 7.37 0.24 0.10
N VAL A 323 7.71 1.06 -0.90
CA VAL A 323 7.22 0.94 -2.28
C VAL A 323 7.73 -0.33 -2.93
N PHE A 324 9.00 -0.69 -2.71
CA PHE A 324 9.53 -1.97 -3.18
C PHE A 324 8.70 -3.14 -2.64
N HIS A 325 8.47 -3.18 -1.32
CA HIS A 325 7.67 -4.23 -0.71
C HIS A 325 6.23 -4.23 -1.25
N THR A 326 5.56 -3.06 -1.22
CA THR A 326 4.19 -2.87 -1.71
C THR A 326 4.01 -3.43 -3.13
N ASN A 327 4.92 -3.10 -4.04
CA ASN A 327 4.85 -3.55 -5.43
C ASN A 327 5.27 -5.01 -5.61
N LYS A 328 6.21 -5.53 -4.80
CA LYS A 328 6.70 -6.91 -4.91
C LYS A 328 5.70 -7.95 -4.42
N VAL A 329 5.03 -7.68 -3.31
CA VAL A 329 4.02 -8.59 -2.75
C VAL A 329 2.59 -8.15 -3.07
N SER A 330 2.43 -7.07 -3.85
CA SER A 330 1.13 -6.49 -4.20
C SER A 330 0.29 -6.15 -2.96
N HIS A 331 0.90 -5.53 -1.94
CA HIS A 331 0.25 -5.29 -0.65
C HIS A 331 -0.85 -4.22 -0.74
N ASN A 332 -2.11 -4.59 -0.52
CA ASN A 332 -3.26 -3.69 -0.66
C ASN A 332 -3.27 -2.60 0.40
N LEU A 333 -3.14 -2.97 1.67
CA LEU A 333 -3.18 -2.05 2.79
C LEU A 333 -2.09 -0.96 2.66
N SER A 334 -0.85 -1.32 2.32
CA SER A 334 0.21 -0.33 2.08
C SER A 334 -0.15 0.65 0.96
N ALA A 335 -0.75 0.19 -0.13
CA ALA A 335 -1.15 1.08 -1.22
C ALA A 335 -2.22 2.08 -0.79
N GLU A 336 -3.21 1.66 0.01
CA GLU A 336 -4.23 2.56 0.56
C GLU A 336 -3.66 3.55 1.58
N LEU A 337 -2.78 3.09 2.47
CA LEU A 337 -2.10 3.95 3.44
C LEU A 337 -1.22 5.00 2.73
N LEU A 338 -0.50 4.60 1.67
CA LEU A 338 0.27 5.52 0.83
C LEU A 338 -0.63 6.57 0.16
N LEU A 339 -1.76 6.15 -0.40
CA LEU A 339 -2.72 7.03 -1.05
C LEU A 339 -3.29 8.07 -0.08
N LYS A 340 -3.72 7.63 1.11
CA LYS A 340 -4.29 8.55 2.11
C LYS A 340 -3.21 9.45 2.73
N THR A 341 -2.00 8.93 2.94
CA THR A 341 -0.83 9.71 3.41
C THR A 341 -0.48 10.82 2.43
N LEU A 342 -0.44 10.53 1.12
CA LEU A 342 -0.30 11.55 0.08
C LEU A 342 -1.31 12.70 0.27
N GLY A 343 -2.57 12.33 0.52
CA GLY A 343 -3.64 13.27 0.80
C GLY A 343 -3.39 14.12 2.05
N ALA A 344 -2.96 13.50 3.16
CA ALA A 344 -2.64 14.22 4.40
C ALA A 344 -1.47 15.18 4.22
N GLU A 345 -0.35 14.71 3.66
CA GLU A 345 0.89 15.47 3.51
C GLU A 345 0.75 16.66 2.55
N LYS A 346 -0.02 16.52 1.47
CA LYS A 346 -0.12 17.56 0.42
C LYS A 346 -1.42 18.35 0.41
N LYS A 347 -2.47 17.88 1.09
CA LYS A 347 -3.79 18.52 1.14
C LYS A 347 -4.35 18.65 2.56
N GLY A 348 -3.55 18.35 3.58
CA GLY A 348 -3.90 18.50 5.00
C GLY A 348 -4.64 17.30 5.59
N VAL A 349 -4.54 17.17 6.91
CA VAL A 349 -5.23 16.15 7.74
C VAL A 349 -6.73 16.47 7.88
N PRO A 350 -7.62 15.46 7.98
CA PRO A 350 -7.36 14.03 7.78
C PRO A 350 -7.04 13.70 6.31
N GLY A 351 -6.09 12.80 6.09
CA GLY A 351 -5.80 12.21 4.79
C GLY A 351 -6.95 11.32 4.32
N SER A 352 -7.28 11.39 3.04
CA SER A 352 -8.39 10.62 2.46
C SER A 352 -8.06 10.13 1.05
N ALA A 353 -8.72 9.06 0.63
CA ALA A 353 -8.56 8.51 -0.72
C ALA A 353 -8.87 9.56 -1.79
N LYS A 354 -9.93 10.37 -1.58
CA LYS A 354 -10.29 11.49 -2.47
C LYS A 354 -9.14 12.50 -2.63
N LYS A 355 -8.49 12.90 -1.53
CA LYS A 355 -7.34 13.82 -1.57
C LYS A 355 -6.15 13.17 -2.28
N GLY A 356 -5.83 11.92 -1.95
CA GLY A 356 -4.76 11.15 -2.60
C GLY A 356 -4.97 10.99 -4.10
N ILE A 357 -6.16 10.57 -4.54
CA ILE A 357 -6.52 10.41 -5.94
C ILE A 357 -6.39 11.73 -6.69
N SER A 358 -6.79 12.85 -6.09
CA SER A 358 -6.61 14.17 -6.73
C SER A 358 -5.14 14.47 -7.06
N LEU A 359 -4.18 13.98 -6.26
CA LEU A 359 -2.75 14.13 -6.51
C LEU A 359 -2.26 13.19 -7.62
N ILE A 360 -2.83 11.99 -7.73
CA ILE A 360 -2.59 11.08 -8.87
C ILE A 360 -3.08 11.76 -10.17
N TYR A 361 -4.28 12.35 -10.17
CA TYR A 361 -4.78 13.10 -11.33
C TYR A 361 -3.84 14.25 -11.71
N GLN A 362 -3.35 15.02 -10.73
CA GLN A 362 -2.39 16.09 -10.97
C GLN A 362 -1.08 15.56 -11.58
N PHE A 363 -0.54 14.46 -11.05
CA PHE A 363 0.69 13.85 -11.58
C PHE A 363 0.50 13.33 -13.01
N LEU A 364 -0.62 12.66 -13.28
CA LEU A 364 -0.95 12.16 -14.61
C LEU A 364 -1.11 13.31 -15.64
N GLN A 365 -1.71 14.43 -15.26
CA GLN A 365 -1.77 15.62 -16.10
C GLN A 365 -0.39 16.22 -16.39
N GLU A 366 0.50 16.28 -15.41
CA GLU A 366 1.88 16.77 -15.58
C GLU A 366 2.69 15.93 -16.56
N ILE A 367 2.44 14.62 -16.63
CA ILE A 367 3.06 13.72 -17.61
C ILE A 367 2.27 13.61 -18.93
N GLY A 368 1.27 14.49 -19.13
CA GLY A 368 0.55 14.64 -20.40
C GLY A 368 -0.60 13.66 -20.63
N ILE A 369 -1.14 13.03 -19.58
CA ILE A 369 -2.28 12.12 -19.67
C ILE A 369 -3.59 12.88 -19.45
N ASP A 370 -4.53 12.67 -20.36
CA ASP A 370 -5.84 13.29 -20.32
C ASP A 370 -6.72 12.67 -19.22
N SER A 371 -7.37 13.52 -18.42
CA SER A 371 -8.17 13.06 -17.28
C SER A 371 -9.46 12.31 -17.65
N THR A 372 -9.86 12.29 -18.93
CA THR A 372 -10.99 11.47 -19.41
C THR A 372 -10.58 10.04 -19.74
N SER A 373 -9.29 9.71 -19.73
CA SER A 373 -8.78 8.39 -20.10
C SER A 373 -8.63 7.42 -18.92
N TYR A 374 -9.18 7.73 -17.75
CA TYR A 374 -9.13 6.87 -16.56
C TYR A 374 -10.20 7.27 -15.53
N LYS A 375 -10.50 6.36 -14.61
CA LYS A 375 -11.32 6.57 -13.42
C LYS A 375 -10.67 5.83 -12.26
N LEU A 376 -10.47 6.51 -11.13
CA LEU A 376 -9.79 5.96 -9.97
C LEU A 376 -10.72 6.07 -8.76
N ALA A 377 -10.74 5.04 -7.93
CA ALA A 377 -11.57 4.91 -6.73
C ALA A 377 -10.75 4.54 -5.50
N ASP A 378 -9.66 3.79 -5.65
CA ASP A 378 -8.77 3.42 -4.54
C ASP A 378 -7.28 3.47 -4.95
N GLY A 379 -6.39 3.04 -4.06
CA GLY A 379 -4.94 3.01 -4.28
C GLY A 379 -4.38 1.64 -4.66
N SER A 380 -5.10 0.58 -4.33
CA SER A 380 -4.68 -0.83 -4.42
C SER A 380 -5.12 -1.52 -5.71
N GLY A 381 -6.20 -1.07 -6.33
CA GLY A 381 -6.85 -1.69 -7.48
C GLY A 381 -7.83 -2.81 -7.12
N VAL A 382 -8.23 -2.91 -5.86
CA VAL A 382 -9.27 -3.83 -5.40
C VAL A 382 -10.64 -3.36 -5.93
N SER A 383 -10.85 -2.05 -5.96
CA SER A 383 -12.09 -1.46 -6.45
C SER A 383 -12.36 -1.81 -7.91
N ARG A 384 -13.53 -2.38 -8.16
CA ARG A 384 -14.04 -2.57 -9.54
C ARG A 384 -14.41 -1.25 -10.22
N TYR A 385 -14.34 -0.13 -9.51
CA TYR A 385 -14.59 1.19 -10.11
C TYR A 385 -13.34 1.78 -10.76
N ASP A 386 -12.17 1.19 -10.52
CA ASP A 386 -10.93 1.58 -11.21
C ASP A 386 -10.97 1.16 -12.67
N LEU A 387 -10.62 2.11 -13.52
CA LEU A 387 -10.50 1.95 -14.96
C LEU A 387 -9.29 2.73 -15.46
N VAL A 388 -8.36 2.04 -16.12
CA VAL A 388 -7.18 2.66 -16.74
C VAL A 388 -7.01 2.12 -18.16
N THR A 389 -6.16 2.78 -18.94
CA THR A 389 -5.80 2.32 -20.29
C THR A 389 -4.37 1.75 -20.31
N PRO A 390 -4.05 0.79 -21.19
CA PRO A 390 -2.67 0.37 -21.42
C PRO A 390 -1.74 1.53 -21.81
N GLU A 391 -2.25 2.51 -22.56
CA GLU A 391 -1.52 3.73 -22.91
C GLU A 391 -1.08 4.50 -21.66
N LEU A 392 -1.98 4.69 -20.68
CA LEU A 392 -1.68 5.35 -19.41
C LEU A 392 -0.59 4.63 -18.65
N ILE A 393 -0.72 3.31 -18.46
CA ILE A 393 0.27 2.53 -17.71
C ILE A 393 1.65 2.65 -18.35
N VAL A 394 1.74 2.54 -19.68
CA VAL A 394 3.00 2.69 -20.39
C VAL A 394 3.55 4.11 -20.28
N ALA A 395 2.71 5.13 -20.35
CA ALA A 395 3.15 6.52 -20.18
C ALA A 395 3.71 6.78 -18.78
N LEU A 396 3.06 6.25 -17.74
CA LEU A 396 3.55 6.31 -16.37
C LEU A 396 4.91 5.62 -16.23
N LEU A 397 5.05 4.38 -16.74
CA LEU A 397 6.31 3.64 -16.69
C LEU A 397 7.44 4.39 -17.41
N ARG A 398 7.13 5.03 -18.56
CA ARG A 398 8.10 5.88 -19.27
C ARG A 398 8.49 7.12 -18.48
N ALA A 399 7.53 7.79 -17.86
CA ALA A 399 7.81 8.97 -17.04
C ALA A 399 8.74 8.61 -15.87
N MET A 400 8.45 7.51 -15.17
CA MET A 400 9.28 7.03 -14.07
C MET A 400 10.67 6.55 -14.52
N TYR A 401 10.79 5.91 -15.70
CA TYR A 401 12.09 5.52 -16.25
C TYR A 401 13.03 6.72 -16.49
N HIS A 402 12.48 7.91 -16.72
CA HIS A 402 13.25 9.14 -16.97
C HIS A 402 13.37 10.06 -15.75
N ASP A 403 12.78 9.70 -14.59
CA ASP A 403 12.85 10.51 -13.38
C ASP A 403 13.99 10.05 -12.46
N PHE A 404 15.18 10.66 -12.61
CA PHE A 404 16.38 10.29 -11.83
C PHE A 404 16.34 10.71 -10.36
N ARG A 405 15.29 11.41 -9.91
CA ARG A 405 15.12 11.78 -8.49
C ARG A 405 14.56 10.63 -7.66
N VAL A 406 14.08 9.58 -8.33
CA VAL A 406 13.24 8.53 -7.77
C VAL A 406 13.83 7.15 -8.00
#